data_AF-A0A7K0ZNZ5-F1
#
_entry.id   AF-A0A7K0ZNZ5-F1
#
_cell.length_a   1.000
_cell.length_b   1.000
_cell.length_c   1.000
_cell.angle_alpha   90.00
_cell.angle_beta   90.00
_cell.angle_gamma   90.00
#
_symmetry.space_group_name_H-M   'P 1'
#
loop_
_entity.id
_entity.type
_entity.pdbx_description
1 polymer ?
#
loop_
_entity_poly.entity_id
_entity_poly.type
_entity_poly.pdbx_seq_one_letter_code
_entity_poly.pdbx_strand_id
1 'polypeptide(L)'
;MMKQRTSPSLKVLASIAAAFIALPLLSILVRAPWSDLGEMLSQKSTRDALSISLQTSVIAALISCLFGVPLAWLLARSRTRGLSALRVVCITPMVLPPVVGG
;
A
#
# COMPACT_ATOMS: atom_id res chain seq x y z
N MET A 1 5.43 -30.06 -10.80
CA MET A 1 5.34 -28.67 -11.35
C MET A 1 4.29 -28.65 -12.46
N MET A 2 3.05 -28.24 -12.15
CA MET A 2 1.95 -28.18 -13.11
C MET A 2 2.12 -26.98 -14.05
N LYS A 3 2.36 -27.24 -15.34
CA LYS A 3 2.48 -26.21 -16.39
C LYS A 3 1.06 -25.73 -16.74
N GLN A 4 0.56 -24.68 -16.08
CA GLN A 4 -0.73 -24.09 -16.39
C GLN A 4 -0.74 -23.59 -17.85
N ARG A 5 -1.54 -24.24 -18.72
CA ARG A 5 -1.84 -23.75 -20.07
C ARG A 5 -2.79 -22.57 -19.95
N THR A 6 -2.25 -21.37 -19.74
CA THR A 6 -3.05 -20.14 -19.75
C THR A 6 -3.51 -19.84 -21.18
N SER A 7 -4.83 -19.80 -21.38
CA SER A 7 -5.47 -19.51 -22.68
C SER A 7 -4.97 -18.15 -23.23
N PRO A 8 -4.68 -18.03 -24.53
CA PRO A 8 -4.21 -16.78 -25.13
C PRO A 8 -5.18 -15.61 -24.91
N SER A 9 -6.50 -15.86 -24.88
CA SER A 9 -7.52 -14.84 -24.60
C SER A 9 -7.38 -14.23 -23.19
N LEU A 10 -7.05 -15.05 -22.19
CA LEU A 10 -6.88 -14.59 -20.82
C LEU A 10 -5.63 -13.70 -20.68
N LYS A 11 -4.56 -14.02 -21.42
CA LYS A 11 -3.34 -13.18 -21.44
C LYS A 11 -3.61 -11.81 -22.06
N VAL A 12 -4.38 -11.77 -23.15
CA VAL A 12 -4.76 -10.50 -23.80
C VAL A 12 -5.59 -9.66 -22.83
N LEU A 13 -6.63 -10.24 -22.22
CA LEU A 13 -7.47 -9.49 -21.28
C LEU A 13 -6.68 -8.99 -20.05
N ALA A 14 -5.80 -9.82 -19.49
CA ALA A 14 -4.92 -9.42 -18.39
C ALA A 14 -3.95 -8.29 -18.80
N SER A 15 -3.43 -8.34 -20.03
CA SER A 15 -2.54 -7.28 -20.55
C SER A 15 -3.26 -5.95 -20.74
N ILE A 16 -4.52 -5.97 -21.20
CA ILE A 16 -5.36 -4.78 -21.34
C ILE A 16 -5.65 -4.18 -19.96
N ALA A 17 -6.02 -5.01 -18.98
CA ALA A 17 -6.26 -4.56 -17.62
C ALA A 17 -4.99 -3.98 -16.97
N ALA A 18 -3.85 -4.64 -17.15
CA ALA A 18 -2.57 -4.14 -16.67
C ALA A 18 -2.19 -2.81 -17.33
N ALA A 19 -2.37 -2.68 -18.65
CA ALA A 19 -2.14 -1.43 -19.37
C ALA A 19 -3.07 -0.32 -18.88
N PHE A 20 -4.36 -0.60 -18.67
CA PHE A 20 -5.31 0.36 -18.15
C PHE A 20 -4.90 0.93 -16.77
N ILE A 21 -4.31 0.11 -15.90
CA ILE A 21 -3.79 0.56 -14.59
C ILE A 21 -2.43 1.26 -14.74
N ALA A 22 -1.55 0.76 -15.61
CA ALA A 22 -0.20 1.28 -15.78
C ALA A 22 -0.16 2.62 -16.51
N LEU A 23 -1.03 2.83 -17.51
CA LEU A 23 -1.09 4.04 -18.32
C LEU A 23 -1.23 5.34 -17.50
N PRO A 24 -2.17 5.49 -16.54
CA PRO A 24 -2.25 6.70 -15.73
C PRO A 24 -1.02 6.89 -14.85
N LEU A 25 -0.46 5.83 -14.28
CA LEU A 25 0.80 5.91 -13.50
C LEU A 25 1.96 6.39 -14.35
N LEU A 26 2.11 5.85 -15.57
CA LEU A 26 3.08 6.30 -16.55
C LEU A 26 2.82 7.75 -16.97
N SER A 27 1.56 8.16 -17.11
CA SER A 27 1.20 9.53 -17.47
C SER A 27 1.63 10.54 -16.41
N ILE A 28 1.47 10.21 -15.13
CA ILE A 28 1.94 11.03 -14.00
C ILE A 28 3.46 11.12 -14.03
N LEU A 29 4.13 9.98 -14.26
CA LEU A 29 5.60 9.94 -14.30
C LEU A 29 6.16 10.77 -15.46
N VAL A 30 5.57 10.69 -16.65
CA VAL A 30 6.01 11.47 -17.83
C VAL A 30 5.69 12.97 -17.66
N ARG A 31 4.55 13.31 -17.05
CA ARG A 31 4.14 14.70 -16.84
C ARG A 31 4.76 15.36 -15.60
N ALA A 32 5.48 14.61 -14.77
CA ALA A 32 6.18 15.19 -13.63
C ALA A 32 7.23 16.21 -14.13
N PRO A 33 7.34 17.39 -13.50
CA PRO A 33 8.27 18.45 -13.93
C PRO A 33 9.71 18.09 -13.50
N TRP A 34 10.34 17.14 -14.20
CA TRP A 34 11.67 16.61 -13.88
C TRP A 34 12.76 17.69 -13.81
N SER A 35 12.65 18.70 -14.67
CA SER A 35 13.59 19.83 -14.72
C SER A 35 13.53 20.72 -13.48
N ASP A 36 12.33 20.89 -12.91
CA ASP A 36 12.10 21.79 -11.77
C ASP A 36 12.24 21.06 -10.43
N LEU A 37 12.48 19.74 -10.42
CA LEU A 37 12.56 18.94 -9.19
C LEU A 37 13.61 19.47 -8.21
N GLY A 38 14.78 19.89 -8.70
CA GLY A 38 15.83 20.43 -7.85
C GLY A 38 15.40 21.71 -7.14
N GLU A 39 14.67 22.57 -7.85
CA GLU A 39 14.12 23.81 -7.30
C GLU A 39 12.99 23.50 -6.30
N MET A 40 12.03 22.64 -6.67
CA MET A 40 10.93 22.21 -5.81
C MET A 40 11.43 21.56 -4.51
N LEU A 41 12.44 20.68 -4.58
CA LEU A 41 13.04 20.04 -3.40
C LEU A 41 13.88 21.01 -2.56
N SER A 42 14.29 22.15 -3.11
CA SER A 42 15.00 23.19 -2.36
C SER A 42 14.03 24.13 -1.64
N GLN A 43 12.75 24.15 -2.02
CA GLN A 43 11.73 24.92 -1.32
C GLN A 43 11.53 24.37 0.10
N LYS A 44 11.53 25.30 1.07
CA LYS A 44 11.37 24.98 2.48
C LYS A 44 10.05 24.23 2.76
N SER A 45 8.96 24.66 2.12
CA SER A 45 7.64 24.02 2.25
C SER A 45 7.64 22.55 1.84
N THR A 46 8.29 22.21 0.73
CA THR A 46 8.39 20.84 0.22
C THR A 46 9.24 19.97 1.14
N ARG A 47 10.37 20.50 1.65
CA ARG A 47 11.19 19.78 2.63
C ARG A 47 10.47 19.54 3.94
N ASP A 48 9.75 20.54 4.44
CA ASP A 48 8.96 20.43 5.68
C ASP A 48 7.87 19.35 5.51
N ALA A 49 7.11 19.40 4.40
CA ALA A 49 6.09 18.39 4.09
C ALA A 49 6.68 16.98 3.93
N LEU A 50 7.82 16.85 3.25
CA LEU A 50 8.50 15.57 3.05
C LEU A 50 9.01 15.00 4.38
N SER A 51 9.62 15.85 5.21
CA SER A 51 10.14 15.46 6.52
C SER A 51 9.01 14.97 7.44
N ILE A 52 7.91 15.72 7.53
CA ILE A 52 6.74 15.31 8.32
C ILE A 52 6.18 13.99 7.80
N SER A 53 5.97 13.86 6.49
CA SER A 53 5.43 12.63 5.89
C SER A 53 6.33 11.42 6.17
N LEU A 54 7.65 11.57 6.00
CA LEU A 54 8.61 10.51 6.28
C LEU A 54 8.64 10.14 7.76
N GLN A 55 8.74 11.12 8.65
CA GLN A 55 8.74 10.87 10.10
C GLN A 55 7.47 10.15 10.54
N THR A 56 6.30 10.65 10.14
CA THR A 56 5.01 10.03 10.47
C THR A 56 4.91 8.62 9.90
N SER A 57 5.31 8.40 8.64
CA SER A 57 5.28 7.07 8.02
C SER A 57 6.21 6.06 8.70
N VAL A 58 7.42 6.48 9.08
CA VAL A 58 8.40 5.62 9.75
C VAL A 58 7.94 5.28 11.15
N ILE A 59 7.46 6.27 11.91
CA ILE A 59 6.91 6.03 13.25
C ILE A 59 5.71 5.09 13.16
N ALA A 60 4.78 5.34 12.25
CA ALA A 60 3.61 4.48 12.04
C ALA A 60 4.00 3.05 11.62
N ALA A 61 4.99 2.89 10.73
CA ALA A 61 5.51 1.60 10.31
C ALA A 61 6.20 0.85 11.46
N LEU A 62 7.00 1.54 12.28
CA LEU A 62 7.66 0.94 13.44
C LEU A 62 6.66 0.48 14.49
N ILE A 63 5.66 1.31 14.82
CA ILE A 63 4.56 0.94 15.71
C ILE A 63 3.81 -0.27 15.13
N SER A 64 3.44 -0.21 13.84
CA SER A 64 2.72 -1.30 13.16
C SER A 64 3.53 -2.59 13.13
N CYS A 65 4.85 -2.54 12.94
CA CYS A 65 5.71 -3.71 13.01
C CYS A 65 5.81 -4.23 14.45
N LEU A 66 6.03 -3.34 15.42
CA LEU A 66 6.23 -3.70 16.82
C LEU A 66 5.00 -4.39 17.42
N PHE A 67 3.79 -3.92 17.09
CA PHE A 67 2.55 -4.51 17.58
C PHE A 67 1.96 -5.55 16.62
N GLY A 68 2.00 -5.29 15.32
CA GLY A 68 1.40 -6.13 14.29
C GLY A 68 2.15 -7.43 14.04
N VAL A 69 3.50 -7.45 14.11
CA VAL A 69 4.27 -8.68 13.89
C VAL A 69 4.02 -9.72 15.00
N PRO A 70 4.09 -9.37 16.31
CA PRO A 70 3.73 -10.31 17.37
C PRO A 70 2.28 -10.80 17.25
N LEU A 71 1.35 -9.90 16.91
CA LEU A 71 -0.07 -10.24 16.75
C LEU A 71 -0.29 -11.21 15.57
N ALA A 72 0.36 -10.94 14.43
CA ALA A 72 0.31 -11.79 13.25
C ALA A 72 0.92 -13.18 13.53
N TRP A 73 2.02 -13.23 14.28
CA TRP A 73 2.64 -14.48 14.70
C TRP A 73 1.70 -15.30 15.61
N LEU A 74 1.06 -14.65 16.58
CA LEU A 74 0.08 -15.29 17.47
C LEU A 74 -1.12 -15.84 16.68
N LEU A 75 -1.68 -15.03 15.77
CA LEU A 75 -2.80 -15.39 14.89
C LEU A 75 -2.45 -16.55 13.94
N ALA A 76 -1.21 -16.61 13.47
CA ALA A 76 -0.75 -17.68 12.59
C ALA A 76 -0.55 -19.01 13.33
N ARG A 77 -0.18 -18.98 14.61
CA ARG A 77 0.20 -20.19 15.36
C ARG A 77 -0.89 -20.75 16.28
N SER A 78 -1.86 -19.95 16.69
CA SER A 78 -2.90 -20.38 17.65
C SER A 78 -4.25 -20.71 16.97
N ARG A 79 -4.99 -21.69 17.53
CA ARG A 79 -6.34 -22.11 17.07
C ARG A 79 -7.46 -21.70 18.04
N THR A 80 -7.23 -20.78 18.96
CA THR A 80 -8.20 -20.39 20.00
C THR A 80 -9.36 -19.57 19.44
N ARG A 81 -10.58 -19.77 19.96
CA ARG A 81 -11.81 -19.10 19.47
C ARG A 81 -11.78 -17.57 19.55
N GLY A 82 -11.08 -16.99 20.52
CA GLY A 82 -10.96 -15.54 20.70
C GLY A 82 -10.23 -14.81 19.55
N LEU A 83 -9.42 -15.53 18.76
CA LEU A 83 -8.66 -14.97 17.64
C LEU A 83 -9.57 -14.56 16.46
N SER A 84 -10.77 -15.14 16.35
CA SER A 84 -11.73 -14.76 15.30
C SER A 84 -12.20 -13.32 15.48
N ALA A 85 -12.51 -12.91 16.72
CA ALA A 85 -12.92 -11.54 17.01
C ALA A 85 -11.77 -10.55 16.76
N LEU A 86 -10.56 -10.89 17.20
CA LEU A 86 -9.36 -10.09 16.96
C LEU A 86 -9.09 -9.89 15.46
N ARG A 87 -9.25 -10.96 14.65
CA ARG A 87 -9.08 -10.89 13.20
C ARG A 87 -10.10 -9.95 12.55
N VAL A 88 -11.36 -9.96 13.02
CA VAL A 88 -12.37 -8.99 12.56
C VAL A 88 -11.92 -7.57 12.89
N VAL A 89 -11.55 -7.30 14.14
CA VAL A 89 -11.08 -5.96 14.57
C VAL A 89 -9.92 -5.47 13.72
N CYS A 90 -8.97 -6.34 13.35
CA CYS A 90 -7.83 -5.97 12.49
C CYS A 90 -8.21 -5.68 11.03
N ILE A 91 -9.24 -6.34 10.49
CA ILE A 91 -9.63 -6.21 9.07
C ILE A 91 -10.67 -5.10 8.88
N THR A 92 -11.57 -4.91 9.85
CA THR A 92 -12.62 -3.87 9.80
C THR A 92 -12.12 -2.49 9.36
N PRO A 93 -11.01 -1.94 9.88
CA PRO A 93 -10.54 -0.63 9.42
C PRO A 93 -10.17 -0.57 7.93
N MET A 94 -9.82 -1.69 7.27
CA MET A 94 -9.59 -1.70 5.82
C MET A 94 -10.87 -1.56 4.99
N VAL A 95 -12.03 -1.92 5.53
CA VAL A 95 -13.32 -1.78 4.84
C VAL A 95 -14.09 -0.53 5.25
N LEU A 96 -13.68 0.13 6.34
CA LEU A 96 -14.27 1.39 6.76
C LEU A 96 -13.83 2.52 5.81
N PRO A 97 -14.76 3.36 5.32
CA PRO A 97 -14.41 4.53 4.54
C PRO A 97 -13.46 5.43 5.35
N PRO A 98 -12.41 6.00 4.72
CA PRO A 98 -11.44 6.84 5.42
C PRO A 98 -12.07 8.06 6.12
N VAL A 99 -13.25 8.49 5.65
CA VAL A 99 -14.04 9.59 6.23
C VAL A 99 -14.70 9.25 7.58
N VAL A 100 -14.74 7.98 8.00
CA VAL A 100 -15.31 7.55 9.29
C VAL A 100 -14.23 7.31 10.35
N GLY A 101 -12.99 7.05 9.93
CA GLY A 101 -11.86 6.79 10.82
C GLY A 101 -11.00 8.01 11.17
N GLY A 102 -11.21 9.13 10.48
CA GLY A 102 -10.53 10.41 10.70
C GLY A 102 -11.31 11.37 11.58
#